data_AF-A0A7S2B681-F1
#
_entry.id   AF-A0A7S2B681-F1
#
_cell.length_a   1.000
_cell.length_b   1.000
_cell.length_c   1.000
_cell.angle_alpha   90.00
_cell.angle_beta   90.00
_cell.angle_gamma   90.00
#
_symmetry.space_group_name_H-M   'P 1'
#
loop_
_entity.id
_entity.type
_entity.pdbx_description
1 polymer ?
#
loop_
_entity_poly.entity_id
_entity_poly.type
_entity_poly.pdbx_seq_one_letter_code
_entity_poly.pdbx_strand_id
1 'polypeptide(L)'
;HYDWGLRAVKSVLRVAGGYKRAEKHLAEAEILMRALRDFNTPKIPGHDTPVFLRLIADLFIGLDVPVKIDETTKQNVLRVARNQGLQAGGDGEDLFVSKTVQFQELLDVRHSVMLLGPGGCGKTTIWK
;
A
#
# COMPACT_ATOMS: atom_id res chain seq x y z
N HIS A 1 -13.02 7.10 -4.87
CA HIS A 1 -12.91 8.56 -4.68
C HIS A 1 -11.44 8.93 -4.82
N TYR A 2 -11.14 9.93 -5.65
CA TYR A 2 -9.78 10.40 -5.90
C TYR A 2 -9.50 11.63 -5.05
N ASP A 3 -8.37 11.64 -4.34
CA ASP A 3 -7.90 12.79 -3.55
C ASP A 3 -6.46 13.14 -3.99
N TRP A 4 -6.34 14.22 -4.75
CA TRP A 4 -5.08 14.74 -5.29
C TRP A 4 -4.68 16.09 -4.66
N GLY A 5 -5.28 16.46 -3.53
CA GLY A 5 -5.01 17.74 -2.87
C GLY A 5 -3.61 17.81 -2.22
N LEU A 6 -3.19 19.01 -1.81
CA LEU A 6 -1.88 19.24 -1.17
C LEU A 6 -1.65 18.39 0.10
N ARG A 7 -2.73 18.01 0.80
CA ARG A 7 -2.64 17.10 1.96
C ARG A 7 -2.18 15.70 1.56
N ALA A 8 -2.64 15.20 0.40
CA ALA A 8 -2.20 13.92 -0.13
C ALA A 8 -0.72 13.98 -0.53
N VAL A 9 -0.30 15.07 -1.21
CA VAL A 9 1.11 15.32 -1.58
C VAL A 9 2.01 15.36 -0.34
N LYS A 10 1.66 16.12 0.70
CA LYS A 10 2.40 16.16 1.97
C LYS A 10 2.56 14.77 2.59
N SER A 11 1.53 13.93 2.49
CA SER A 11 1.57 12.58 3.05
C SER A 11 2.58 11.70 2.33
N VAL A 12 2.61 11.74 0.99
CA VAL A 12 3.62 11.04 0.17
C VAL A 12 5.03 11.50 0.54
N LEU A 13 5.26 12.81 0.65
CA LEU A 13 6.58 13.35 1.01
C LEU A 13 7.05 12.91 2.40
N ARG A 14 6.13 12.81 3.37
CA ARG A 14 6.49 12.31 4.70
C ARG A 14 6.91 10.83 4.68
N VAL A 15 6.21 10.00 3.90
CA VAL A 15 6.57 8.58 3.70
C VAL A 15 7.92 8.47 2.99
N ALA A 16 8.12 9.22 1.90
CA ALA A 16 9.40 9.28 1.18
C ALA A 16 10.56 9.69 2.10
N GLY A 17 10.35 10.68 2.97
CA GLY A 17 11.35 11.08 3.97
C GLY A 17 11.68 9.98 4.97
N GLY A 18 10.70 9.15 5.36
CA GLY A 18 10.92 7.96 6.16
C GLY A 18 11.82 6.95 5.46
N TYR A 19 11.50 6.64 4.20
CA TYR A 19 12.29 5.75 3.35
C TYR A 19 13.72 6.26 3.15
N LYS A 20 13.94 7.56 2.89
CA LYS A 20 15.29 8.11 2.74
C LYS A 20 16.14 7.98 3.99
N ARG A 21 15.54 8.09 5.18
CA ARG A 21 16.26 7.88 6.45
C ARG A 21 16.64 6.43 6.68
N ALA A 22 15.77 5.49 6.29
CA ALA A 22 16.01 4.05 6.43
C ALA A 22 16.99 3.51 5.38
N GLU A 23 16.88 3.97 4.13
CA GLU A 23 17.64 3.48 2.97
C GLU A 23 18.43 4.63 2.34
N LYS A 24 19.41 5.16 3.08
CA LYS A 24 20.19 6.33 2.65
C LYS A 24 20.93 6.14 1.32
N HIS A 25 21.26 4.90 0.97
CA HIS A 25 21.99 4.51 -0.22
C HIS A 25 21.15 4.57 -1.51
N LEU A 26 19.81 4.53 -1.40
CA LEU A 26 18.94 4.62 -2.58
C LEU A 26 18.89 6.05 -3.11
N ALA A 27 18.74 6.15 -4.43
CA ALA A 27 18.58 7.43 -5.10
C ALA A 27 17.24 8.08 -4.69
N GLU A 28 17.20 9.41 -4.64
CA GLU A 28 15.97 10.12 -4.22
C GLU A 28 14.81 9.89 -5.19
N ALA A 29 15.10 9.77 -6.49
CA ALA A 29 14.11 9.46 -7.51
C ALA A 29 13.47 8.07 -7.29
N GLU A 30 14.25 7.06 -6.93
CA GLU A 30 13.76 5.72 -6.62
C GLU A 30 12.87 5.72 -5.37
N ILE A 31 13.29 6.43 -4.33
CA ILE A 31 12.52 6.58 -3.10
C ILE A 31 11.20 7.30 -3.36
N LEU A 32 11.23 8.37 -4.16
CA LEU A 32 10.04 9.15 -4.50
C LEU A 32 9.07 8.34 -5.36
N MET A 33 9.58 7.63 -6.38
CA MET A 33 8.79 6.71 -7.22
C MET A 33 8.08 5.66 -6.35
N ARG A 34 8.82 4.97 -5.49
CA ARG A 34 8.27 3.93 -4.61
C ARG A 34 7.24 4.51 -3.64
N ALA A 35 7.53 5.64 -3.00
CA ALA A 35 6.59 6.29 -2.09
C ALA A 35 5.31 6.75 -2.81
N LEU A 36 5.43 7.31 -4.03
CA LEU A 36 4.29 7.75 -4.82
C LEU A 36 3.44 6.56 -5.28
N ARG A 37 4.06 5.49 -5.79
CA ARG A 37 3.37 4.28 -6.24
C ARG A 37 2.67 3.60 -5.07
N ASP A 38 3.44 3.15 -4.08
CA ASP A 38 2.97 2.25 -3.02
C ASP A 38 1.91 2.94 -2.14
N PHE A 39 2.07 4.23 -1.83
CA PHE A 39 1.08 4.98 -1.04
C PHE A 39 -0.23 5.26 -1.78
N ASN A 40 -0.21 5.29 -3.12
CA ASN A 40 -1.40 5.56 -3.91
C ASN A 40 -2.13 4.30 -4.37
N THR A 41 -1.42 3.21 -4.67
CA THR A 41 -2.00 1.94 -5.15
C THR A 41 -3.24 1.47 -4.37
N PRO A 42 -3.29 1.49 -3.02
CA PRO A 42 -4.47 1.03 -2.27
C PRO A 42 -5.74 1.86 -2.52
N LYS A 43 -5.60 3.11 -2.99
CA LYS A 43 -6.70 4.04 -3.28
C LYS A 43 -7.19 3.94 -4.73
N ILE A 44 -6.40 3.33 -5.62
CA ILE A 44 -6.74 3.23 -7.04
C ILE A 44 -7.73 2.08 -7.25
N PRO A 45 -8.86 2.31 -7.94
CA PRO A 45 -9.75 1.24 -8.36
C PRO A 45 -9.01 0.19 -9.20
N GLY A 46 -9.40 -1.08 -9.07
CA GLY A 46 -8.73 -2.18 -9.79
C GLY A 46 -8.66 -1.97 -11.32
N HIS A 47 -9.73 -1.45 -11.92
CA HIS A 47 -9.78 -1.17 -13.36
C HIS A 47 -8.85 -0.02 -13.80
N ASP A 48 -8.53 0.91 -12.89
CA ASP A 48 -7.66 2.07 -13.16
C ASP A 48 -6.19 1.80 -12.80
N THR A 49 -5.90 0.68 -12.12
CA THR A 49 -4.55 0.31 -11.68
C THR A 49 -3.55 0.21 -12.84
N PRO A 50 -3.89 -0.41 -14.00
CA PRO A 50 -2.96 -0.45 -15.13
C PRO A 50 -2.61 0.93 -15.69
N VAL A 51 -3.59 1.85 -15.73
CA VAL A 51 -3.39 3.23 -16.20
C VAL A 51 -2.48 3.97 -15.22
N PHE A 52 -2.76 3.86 -13.92
CA PHE A 52 -1.92 4.47 -12.88
C PHE A 52 -0.47 4.01 -12.96
N LEU A 53 -0.23 2.70 -13.10
CA LEU A 53 1.14 2.17 -13.18
C LEU A 53 1.88 2.63 -14.44
N ARG A 54 1.18 2.79 -15.57
CA ARG A 54 1.77 3.38 -16.79
C ARG A 54 2.18 4.84 -16.58
N LEU A 55 1.32 5.65 -15.94
CA LEU A 55 1.67 7.03 -15.61
C LEU A 55 2.90 7.13 -14.71
N ILE A 56 3.06 6.21 -13.75
CA ILE A 56 4.27 6.14 -12.93
C ILE A 56 5.50 5.81 -13.78
N ALA A 57 5.38 4.84 -14.71
CA ALA A 57 6.49 4.47 -15.60
C ALA A 57 6.90 5.62 -16.52
N ASP A 58 5.94 6.41 -17.02
CA ASP A 58 6.20 7.57 -17.86
C ASP A 58 6.90 8.71 -17.09
N LEU A 59 6.60 8.88 -15.80
CA LEU A 59 7.21 9.89 -14.93
C LEU A 59 8.61 9.50 -14.45
N PHE A 60 8.87 8.20 -14.27
CA PHE A 60 10.10 7.66 -13.70
C PHE A 60 10.76 6.67 -14.67
N ILE A 61 11.12 7.17 -15.85
CA ILE A 61 11.63 6.37 -16.97
C ILE A 61 12.89 5.59 -16.54
N GLY A 62 12.88 4.28 -16.78
CA GLY A 62 14.02 3.40 -16.52
C GLY A 62 14.23 3.03 -15.05
N LEU A 63 13.33 3.45 -14.15
CA LEU A 63 13.36 3.02 -12.74
C LEU A 63 12.40 1.84 -12.52
N ASP A 64 12.95 0.72 -12.09
CA ASP A 64 12.19 -0.42 -11.59
C ASP A 64 12.55 -0.68 -10.13
N VAL A 65 11.74 -0.12 -9.23
CA VAL A 65 11.98 -0.21 -7.79
C VAL A 65 11.00 -1.21 -7.19
N PRO A 66 11.45 -2.22 -6.43
CA PRO A 66 10.55 -3.20 -5.83
C PRO A 66 9.57 -2.54 -4.85
N VAL A 67 8.39 -3.13 -4.71
CA VAL A 67 7.37 -2.71 -3.73
C VAL A 67 7.94 -2.88 -2.33
N LYS A 68 7.76 -1.88 -1.47
CA LYS A 68 8.09 -2.05 -0.05
C LYS A 68 6.94 -2.82 0.61
N ILE A 69 7.27 -3.97 1.18
CA ILE A 69 6.31 -4.79 1.94
C ILE A 69 6.86 -4.93 3.35
N ASP A 70 6.04 -4.64 4.36
CA ASP A 70 6.33 -5.04 5.73
C ASP A 70 6.07 -6.54 5.90
N GLU A 71 7.12 -7.33 5.70
CA GLU A 71 7.04 -8.79 5.82
C GLU A 71 6.70 -9.23 7.25
N THR A 72 7.09 -8.45 8.28
CA THR A 72 6.76 -8.78 9.67
C THR A 72 5.26 -8.69 9.89
N THR A 73 4.65 -7.57 9.47
CA THR A 73 3.21 -7.38 9.55
C THR A 73 2.47 -8.41 8.71
N LYS A 74 2.93 -8.68 7.49
CA LYS A 74 2.35 -9.71 6.61
C LYS A 74 2.33 -11.10 7.26
N GLN A 75 3.44 -11.55 7.83
CA GLN A 75 3.52 -12.85 8.51
C GLN A 75 2.62 -12.92 9.76
N ASN A 76 2.53 -11.82 10.52
CA ASN A 76 1.62 -11.73 11.64
C ASN A 76 0.15 -11.83 11.22
N VAL A 77 -0.25 -11.11 10.17
CA VAL A 77 -1.60 -11.17 9.59
C VAL A 77 -1.91 -12.59 9.12
N LEU A 78 -1.00 -13.24 8.39
CA LEU A 78 -1.16 -14.63 7.95
C LEU A 78 -1.39 -15.59 9.11
N ARG A 79 -0.58 -15.47 10.18
CA ARG A 79 -0.71 -16.31 11.37
C ARG A 79 -2.06 -16.12 12.06
N VAL A 80 -2.47 -14.88 12.26
CA VAL A 80 -3.75 -14.57 12.92
C VAL A 80 -4.93 -15.02 12.05
N ALA A 81 -4.87 -14.79 10.75
CA ALA A 81 -5.93 -15.17 9.83
C ALA A 81 -6.14 -16.69 9.79
N ARG A 82 -5.04 -17.48 9.76
CA ARG A 82 -5.11 -18.95 9.88
C ARG A 82 -5.72 -19.41 11.20
N ASN A 83 -5.32 -18.79 12.32
CA ASN A 83 -5.84 -19.13 13.64
C ASN A 83 -7.34 -18.83 13.79
N GLN A 84 -7.84 -17.82 13.07
CA GLN A 84 -9.27 -17.47 13.04
C GLN A 84 -10.07 -18.27 11.99
N GLY A 85 -9.43 -19.21 11.29
CA GLY A 85 -10.08 -19.97 10.21
C GLY A 85 -10.46 -19.12 8.99
N LEU A 86 -9.82 -17.96 8.82
CA LEU A 86 -9.97 -17.16 7.61
C LEU A 86 -9.19 -17.81 6.46
N GLN A 87 -9.65 -17.57 5.24
CA GLN A 87 -8.94 -18.03 4.05
C GLN A 87 -7.64 -17.24 3.91
N ALA A 88 -6.56 -17.81 4.43
CA ALA A 88 -5.25 -17.20 4.55
C ALA A 88 -4.18 -18.07 3.86
N GLY A 89 -3.88 -17.75 2.61
CA GLY A 89 -2.95 -18.47 1.75
C GLY A 89 -3.60 -19.47 0.79
N GLY A 90 -3.36 -19.26 -0.50
CA GLY A 90 -3.59 -20.16 -1.63
C GLY A 90 -2.59 -19.84 -2.74
N ASP A 91 -2.67 -20.49 -3.90
CA ASP A 91 -1.74 -20.31 -5.04
C ASP A 91 -1.77 -18.91 -5.71
N GLY A 92 -2.46 -17.94 -5.09
CA GLY A 92 -2.57 -16.55 -5.55
C GLY A 92 -2.28 -15.55 -4.44
N GLU A 93 -2.11 -14.28 -4.83
CA GLU A 93 -1.97 -13.17 -3.89
C GLU A 93 -3.20 -13.11 -2.97
N ASP A 94 -2.99 -13.29 -1.68
CA ASP A 94 -4.04 -13.24 -0.69
C ASP A 94 -4.51 -11.79 -0.51
N LEU A 95 -5.56 -11.43 -1.23
CA LEU A 95 -6.13 -10.10 -1.24
C LEU A 95 -6.50 -9.62 0.16
N PHE A 96 -6.96 -10.53 1.04
CA PHE A 96 -7.30 -10.17 2.41
C PHE A 96 -6.04 -9.74 3.17
N VAL A 97 -4.97 -10.54 3.10
CA VAL A 97 -3.69 -10.22 3.74
C VAL A 97 -3.10 -8.93 3.18
N SER A 98 -3.04 -8.78 1.85
CA SER A 98 -2.52 -7.57 1.20
C SER A 98 -3.32 -6.33 1.63
N LYS A 99 -4.65 -6.42 1.73
CA LYS A 99 -5.49 -5.28 2.17
C LYS A 99 -5.33 -4.95 3.65
N THR A 100 -5.12 -5.94 4.52
CA THR A 100 -4.86 -5.71 5.94
C THR A 100 -3.50 -5.05 6.17
N VAL A 101 -2.46 -5.50 5.45
CA VAL A 101 -1.13 -4.85 5.47
C VAL A 101 -1.22 -3.41 4.98
N GLN A 102 -1.87 -3.17 3.83
CA GLN A 102 -2.09 -1.81 3.30
C GLN A 102 -2.87 -0.92 4.27
N PHE A 103 -3.85 -1.49 4.99
CA PHE A 103 -4.62 -0.77 6.01
C PHE A 103 -3.74 -0.33 7.18
N GLN A 104 -2.89 -1.23 7.70
CA GLN A 104 -1.94 -0.90 8.76
C GLN A 104 -0.92 0.17 8.32
N GLU A 105 -0.34 0.03 7.13
CA GLU A 105 0.61 1.00 6.58
C GLU A 105 -0.01 2.40 6.43
N LEU A 106 -1.29 2.47 6.07
CA LEU A 106 -2.02 3.73 6.00
C LEU A 106 -2.29 4.34 7.39
N LEU A 107 -2.52 3.52 8.43
CA LEU A 107 -2.71 3.98 9.81
C LEU A 107 -1.43 4.56 10.41
N ASP A 108 -0.27 3.99 10.12
CA ASP A 108 1.02 4.48 10.61
C ASP A 108 1.33 5.90 10.11
N VAL A 109 0.75 6.24 8.95
CA VAL A 109 0.89 7.55 8.33
C VAL A 109 -0.29 8.43 8.74
N ARG A 110 -1.54 8.01 8.57
CA ARG A 110 -2.72 8.87 8.72
C ARG A 110 -3.44 8.60 10.03
N HIS A 111 -3.84 9.68 10.69
CA HIS A 111 -4.68 9.62 11.89
C HIS A 111 -6.04 8.91 11.65
N SER A 112 -6.56 8.95 10.43
CA SER A 112 -7.84 8.31 10.10
C SER A 112 -7.81 7.71 8.70
N VAL A 113 -8.31 6.49 8.59
CA VAL A 113 -8.35 5.68 7.37
C VAL A 113 -9.78 5.17 7.18
N MET A 114 -10.25 5.14 5.94
CA MET A 114 -11.59 4.65 5.59
C MET A 114 -11.45 3.35 4.78
N LEU A 115 -12.21 2.32 5.17
CA LEU A 115 -12.38 1.11 4.38
C LEU A 115 -13.62 1.26 3.50
N LEU A 116 -13.42 1.29 2.18
CA LEU A 116 -14.48 1.48 1.20
C LEU A 116 -14.70 0.18 0.40
N GLY A 117 -15.96 -0.17 0.18
CA GLY A 117 -16.33 -1.35 -0.62
C GLY A 117 -17.75 -1.85 -0.30
N PRO A 118 -18.31 -2.74 -1.13
CA PRO A 118 -19.66 -3.28 -0.97
C PRO A 118 -19.83 -4.10 0.33
N GLY A 119 -21.06 -4.41 0.72
CA GLY A 119 -21.33 -5.34 1.82
C GLY A 119 -20.64 -6.69 1.60
N GLY A 120 -20.17 -7.34 2.68
CA GLY A 120 -19.56 -8.68 2.60
C GLY A 120 -18.10 -8.74 2.13
N CYS A 121 -17.45 -7.62 1.78
CA CYS A 121 -16.06 -7.65 1.28
C CYS A 121 -14.98 -7.63 2.38
N GLY A 122 -15.26 -8.19 3.57
CA GLY A 122 -14.25 -8.34 4.63
C GLY A 122 -13.85 -7.09 5.41
N LYS A 123 -14.42 -5.90 5.14
CA LYS A 123 -14.05 -4.63 5.83
C LYS A 123 -14.05 -4.74 7.36
N THR A 124 -15.08 -5.36 7.93
CA THR A 124 -15.22 -5.53 9.39
C THR A 124 -14.18 -6.50 9.96
N THR A 125 -13.61 -7.38 9.13
CA THR A 125 -12.59 -8.33 9.53
C THR A 125 -11.20 -7.74 9.35
N ILE A 126 -10.97 -6.91 8.32
CA ILE A 126 -9.68 -6.26 8.04
C ILE A 126 -9.19 -5.39 9.21
N TRP A 127 -10.09 -4.67 9.90
CA TRP A 127 -9.66 -3.78 11.00
C TRP A 127 -9.39 -4.51 12.31
N LYS A 128 -9.89 -5.75 12.47
CA LYS A 128 -9.77 -6.55 13.71
C LYS A 128 -8.45 -7.29 13.76
#